data_AF-A0A433AJH1-F1
#
_entry.id   AF-A0A433AJH1-F1
#
_cell.length_a   1.000
_cell.length_b   1.000
_cell.length_c   1.000
_cell.angle_alpha   90.00
_cell.angle_beta   90.00
_cell.angle_gamma   90.00
#
_symmetry.space_group_name_H-M   'P 1'
#
loop_
_entity.id
_entity.type
_entity.pdbx_description
1 polymer ?
#
loop_
_entity_poly.entity_id
_entity_poly.type
_entity_poly.pdbx_seq_one_letter_code
_entity_poly.pdbx_strand_id
1 'polypeptide(L)'
;MLDWSTIQFFLFLAAPYLIRKIQSMFNRQPTAQARPPPPPRPRTFSDRAVTVLLIVTAVYQLYCVLHQPINLFQLLDVNFEAPPYVLRDLLLGHAEILLFTTGLTAEELLDRLRTTHSRHVIATFGQDALLDCTFCRESGDYMLYVLPGIASTYALVVVVMGLATMTWRKQDLRNYATIFLVSMGVVELYSFMTYTPVMNDRIGFYQKADKYRRLAFVALVGALLVFERGNERTDIEVLSDIAREQETLINRSKAQSLQRASVMRDSNLRRLHAEYYKRLEIADGVVSADTEFQQARAQAMSRLDVERLMKDAGQLAGDLVDQGIKTFQRGFDDQGQPDAAL
;
A
#
# COMPACT_ATOMS: atom_id res chain seq x y z
N MET A 1 26.88 -5.69 -5.51
CA MET A 1 26.39 -6.82 -4.70
C MET A 1 25.81 -6.22 -3.43
N LEU A 2 24.57 -6.55 -3.05
CA LEU A 2 24.08 -6.12 -1.73
C LEU A 2 24.83 -6.94 -0.68
N ASP A 3 25.71 -6.29 0.08
CA ASP A 3 26.35 -6.95 1.20
C ASP A 3 25.28 -7.31 2.24
N TRP A 4 25.48 -8.46 2.89
CA TRP A 4 24.60 -8.91 3.98
C TRP A 4 24.41 -7.85 5.06
N SER A 5 25.43 -7.01 5.27
CA SER A 5 25.39 -5.84 6.15
C SER A 5 24.35 -4.79 5.74
N THR A 6 24.16 -4.56 4.44
CA THR A 6 23.17 -3.61 3.92
C THR A 6 21.75 -4.12 4.15
N ILE A 7 21.52 -5.42 3.91
CA ILE A 7 20.24 -6.08 4.20
C ILE A 7 19.95 -6.04 5.70
N GLN A 8 20.95 -6.33 6.54
CA GLN A 8 20.82 -6.26 7.99
C GLN A 8 20.48 -4.84 8.46
N PHE A 9 21.12 -3.81 7.90
CA PHE A 9 20.82 -2.42 8.24
C PHE A 9 19.36 -2.05 7.92
N PHE A 10 18.87 -2.35 6.71
CA PHE A 10 17.48 -2.09 6.35
C PHE A 10 16.50 -2.88 7.21
N LEU A 11 16.83 -4.13 7.54
CA LEU A 11 16.00 -4.97 8.38
C LEU A 11 15.94 -4.43 9.82
N PHE A 12 17.05 -3.96 10.39
CA PHE A 12 17.06 -3.31 11.71
C PHE A 12 16.29 -1.98 11.73
N LEU A 13 16.37 -1.19 10.66
CA LEU A 13 15.64 0.07 10.53
C LEU A 13 14.12 -0.17 10.40
N ALA A 14 13.73 -1.16 9.60
CA ALA A 14 12.32 -1.46 9.32
C ALA A 14 11.67 -2.35 10.39
N ALA A 15 12.44 -3.18 11.10
CA ALA A 15 11.97 -4.12 12.12
C ALA A 15 11.04 -3.49 13.17
N PRO A 16 11.36 -2.36 13.84
CA PRO A 16 10.47 -1.81 14.86
C PRO A 16 9.12 -1.35 14.28
N TYR A 17 9.10 -0.88 13.03
CA TYR A 17 7.86 -0.49 12.36
C TYR A 17 7.04 -1.71 11.93
N LEU A 18 7.69 -2.73 11.38
CA LEU A 18 7.07 -4.01 11.01
C LEU A 18 6.52 -4.74 12.23
N ILE A 19 7.28 -4.82 13.33
CA ILE A 19 6.86 -5.47 14.57
C ILE A 19 5.61 -4.79 15.12
N ARG A 20 5.54 -3.45 15.17
CA ARG A 20 4.33 -2.74 15.60
C ARG A 20 3.12 -3.02 14.71
N LYS A 21 3.32 -3.12 13.40
CA LYS A 21 2.24 -3.38 12.44
C LYS A 21 1.77 -4.84 12.46
N ILE A 22 2.70 -5.78 12.63
CA ILE A 22 2.38 -7.21 12.83
C ILE A 22 1.66 -7.38 14.17
N GLN A 23 2.17 -6.79 15.25
CA GLN A 23 1.51 -6.81 16.56
C GLN A 23 0.14 -6.16 16.51
N SER A 24 -0.07 -5.06 15.77
CA SER A 24 -1.42 -4.49 15.64
C SER A 24 -2.37 -5.35 14.81
N MET A 25 -1.87 -6.12 13.85
CA MET A 25 -2.66 -7.13 13.14
C MET A 25 -3.02 -8.33 14.02
N PHE A 26 -2.08 -8.80 14.86
CA PHE A 26 -2.31 -9.94 15.78
C PHE A 26 -3.08 -9.54 17.05
N ASN A 27 -2.90 -8.33 17.57
CA ASN A 27 -3.60 -7.79 18.74
C ASN A 27 -4.93 -7.11 18.36
N ARG A 28 -5.42 -7.26 17.12
CA ARG A 28 -6.85 -7.16 16.83
C ARG A 28 -7.54 -8.37 17.48
N GLN A 29 -7.54 -8.41 18.81
CA GLN A 29 -8.44 -9.27 19.55
C GLN A 29 -9.85 -8.87 19.11
N PRO A 30 -10.66 -9.82 18.61
CA PRO A 30 -12.06 -9.55 18.36
C PRO A 30 -12.65 -9.18 19.72
N THR A 31 -12.93 -7.89 19.93
CA THR A 31 -13.70 -7.44 21.08
C THR A 31 -14.94 -8.33 21.11
N ALA A 32 -15.17 -9.02 22.23
CA ALA A 32 -16.18 -10.08 22.38
C ALA A 32 -17.64 -9.64 22.14
N GLN A 33 -17.86 -8.40 21.70
CA GLN A 33 -19.12 -7.85 21.20
C GLN A 33 -19.08 -7.58 19.68
N ALA A 34 -18.25 -8.30 18.93
CA ALA A 34 -18.19 -8.19 17.49
C ALA A 34 -19.56 -8.58 16.90
N ARG A 35 -20.32 -7.58 16.43
CA ARG A 35 -21.47 -7.79 15.55
C ARG A 35 -21.06 -8.79 14.46
N PRO A 36 -21.95 -9.71 14.04
CA PRO A 36 -21.63 -10.66 12.98
C PRO A 36 -21.06 -9.93 11.76
N PRO A 37 -20.02 -10.47 11.10
CA PRO A 37 -19.41 -9.82 9.94
C PRO A 37 -20.50 -9.54 8.90
N PRO A 38 -20.49 -8.36 8.26
CA PRO A 38 -21.47 -8.04 7.23
C PRO A 38 -21.43 -9.11 6.14
N PRO A 39 -22.58 -9.45 5.51
CA PRO A 39 -22.62 -10.43 4.45
C PRO A 39 -21.68 -10.02 3.30
N PRO A 40 -21.00 -10.98 2.65
CA PRO A 40 -20.05 -10.67 1.59
C PRO A 40 -20.74 -9.93 0.44
N ARG A 41 -20.23 -8.75 0.10
CA ARG A 41 -20.80 -7.93 -0.98
C ARG A 41 -20.64 -8.65 -2.32
N PRO A 42 -21.69 -8.71 -3.18
CA PRO A 42 -21.58 -9.35 -4.49
C PRO A 42 -20.49 -8.68 -5.32
N ARG A 43 -19.75 -9.49 -6.09
CA ARG A 43 -18.69 -9.00 -7.00
C ARG A 43 -19.33 -8.31 -8.19
N THR A 44 -18.96 -7.05 -8.42
CA THR A 44 -19.39 -6.27 -9.58
C THR A 44 -18.67 -6.77 -10.84
N PHE A 45 -19.20 -6.46 -12.03
CA PHE A 45 -18.54 -6.77 -13.29
C PHE A 45 -17.11 -6.17 -13.36
N SER A 46 -16.93 -4.94 -12.86
CA SER A 46 -15.62 -4.29 -12.74
C SER A 46 -14.63 -5.08 -11.88
N ASP A 47 -15.08 -5.65 -10.76
CA ASP A 47 -14.23 -6.47 -9.88
C ASP A 47 -13.72 -7.73 -10.61
N ARG A 48 -14.59 -8.36 -11.41
CA ARG A 48 -14.23 -9.53 -12.23
C ARG A 48 -13.26 -9.13 -13.34
N ALA A 49 -13.51 -8.02 -14.03
CA ALA A 49 -12.63 -7.51 -15.09
C ALA A 49 -11.24 -7.18 -14.54
N VAL A 50 -11.14 -6.54 -13.37
CA VAL A 50 -9.87 -6.26 -12.70
C VAL A 50 -9.15 -7.54 -12.28
N THR A 51 -9.89 -8.54 -11.77
CA THR A 51 -9.31 -9.83 -11.40
C THR A 51 -8.70 -10.52 -12.63
N VAL A 52 -9.43 -10.55 -13.75
CA VAL A 52 -8.92 -11.10 -15.02
C VAL A 52 -7.71 -10.32 -15.52
N LEU A 53 -7.76 -8.98 -15.50
CA LEU A 53 -6.64 -8.12 -15.90
C LEU A 53 -5.37 -8.43 -15.10
N LEU A 54 -5.49 -8.58 -13.78
CA LEU A 54 -4.36 -8.92 -12.91
C LEU A 54 -3.83 -10.33 -13.19
N ILE A 55 -4.71 -11.32 -13.39
CA ILE A 55 -4.28 -12.69 -13.73
C ILE A 55 -3.54 -12.70 -15.08
N VAL A 56 -4.10 -12.07 -16.11
CA VAL A 56 -3.47 -11.98 -17.43
C VAL A 56 -2.11 -11.30 -17.34
N THR A 57 -2.02 -10.21 -16.55
CA THR A 57 -0.75 -9.50 -16.34
C THR A 57 0.27 -10.38 -15.62
N ALA A 58 -0.13 -11.11 -14.57
CA ALA A 58 0.76 -12.03 -13.86
C ALA A 58 1.27 -13.15 -14.77
N VAL A 59 0.38 -13.75 -15.57
CA VAL A 59 0.73 -14.81 -16.53
C VAL A 59 1.66 -14.26 -17.61
N TYR A 60 1.40 -13.07 -18.15
CA TYR A 60 2.27 -12.42 -19.13
C TYR A 60 3.67 -12.16 -18.58
N GLN A 61 3.78 -11.60 -17.37
CA GLN A 61 5.08 -11.36 -16.74
C GLN A 61 5.82 -12.66 -16.44
N LEU A 62 5.12 -13.69 -15.97
CA LEU A 62 5.70 -15.01 -15.75
C LEU A 62 6.16 -15.66 -17.07
N TYR A 63 5.37 -15.53 -18.13
CA TYR A 63 5.74 -16.01 -19.46
C TYR A 63 7.04 -15.36 -19.94
N CYS A 64 7.20 -14.04 -19.77
CA CYS A 64 8.44 -13.33 -20.10
C CYS A 64 9.63 -13.75 -19.21
N VAL A 65 9.40 -14.15 -17.95
CA VAL A 65 10.46 -14.69 -17.07
C VAL A 65 10.92 -16.07 -17.54
N LEU A 66 10.00 -16.89 -18.04
CA LEU A 66 10.32 -18.23 -18.53
C LEU A 66 10.95 -18.22 -19.93
N HIS A 67 10.50 -17.32 -20.80
CA HIS A 67 10.98 -17.17 -22.18
C HIS A 67 11.83 -15.91 -22.33
N GLN A 68 12.96 -15.87 -21.63
CA GLN A 68 13.94 -14.80 -21.83
C GLN A 68 14.74 -15.05 -23.11
N PRO A 69 15.02 -14.00 -23.91
CA PRO A 69 15.87 -14.14 -25.09
C PRO A 69 17.28 -14.58 -24.66
N ILE A 70 17.80 -15.60 -25.33
CA ILE A 70 19.13 -16.14 -25.08
C ILE A 70 20.16 -15.10 -25.56
N ASN A 71 21.13 -14.77 -24.70
CA ASN A 71 22.23 -13.88 -25.08
C ASN A 71 23.20 -14.60 -26.02
N LEU A 72 23.89 -13.85 -26.87
CA LEU A 72 25.01 -14.35 -27.69
C LEU A 72 25.99 -15.25 -26.91
N PHE A 73 26.48 -14.78 -25.76
CA PHE A 73 27.44 -15.54 -24.94
C PHE A 73 26.86 -16.81 -24.30
N GLN A 74 25.54 -16.84 -24.05
CA GLN A 74 24.85 -18.05 -23.60
C GLN A 74 24.67 -19.04 -24.75
N LEU A 75 24.36 -18.54 -25.95
CA LEU A 75 24.21 -19.35 -27.15
C LEU A 75 25.52 -20.03 -27.54
N LEU A 76 26.64 -19.30 -27.43
CA LEU A 76 27.98 -19.80 -27.70
C LEU A 76 28.59 -20.62 -26.54
N ASP A 77 27.89 -20.70 -25.41
CA ASP A 77 28.35 -21.30 -24.15
C ASP A 77 29.73 -20.81 -23.67
N VAL A 78 29.95 -19.50 -23.73
CA VAL A 78 31.25 -18.88 -23.48
C VAL A 78 31.17 -17.68 -22.53
N ASN A 79 32.16 -17.54 -21.65
CA ASN A 79 32.28 -16.41 -20.72
C ASN A 79 32.71 -15.11 -21.45
N PHE A 80 32.37 -13.95 -20.89
CA PHE A 80 32.73 -12.65 -21.49
C PHE A 80 34.26 -12.42 -21.59
N GLU A 81 35.08 -13.11 -20.77
CA GLU A 81 36.56 -13.05 -20.82
C GLU A 81 37.20 -13.86 -21.94
N ALA A 82 36.44 -14.66 -22.69
CA ALA A 82 37.04 -15.59 -23.63
C ALA A 82 37.88 -14.89 -24.71
N PRO A 83 39.06 -15.41 -25.04
CA PRO A 83 39.97 -14.69 -25.92
C PRO A 83 39.40 -14.60 -27.35
N PRO A 84 39.76 -13.55 -28.12
CA PRO A 84 39.18 -13.30 -29.44
C PRO A 84 39.29 -14.46 -30.44
N TYR A 85 40.33 -15.29 -30.34
CA TYR A 85 40.52 -16.43 -31.24
C TYR A 85 39.48 -17.55 -30.99
N VAL A 86 39.11 -17.81 -29.73
CA VAL A 86 38.03 -18.77 -29.38
C VAL A 86 36.70 -18.24 -29.88
N LEU A 87 36.46 -16.95 -29.69
CA LEU A 87 35.23 -16.32 -30.14
C LEU A 87 35.08 -16.40 -31.66
N ARG A 88 36.16 -16.18 -32.42
CA ARG A 88 36.17 -16.32 -33.87
C ARG A 88 35.79 -17.72 -34.32
N ASP A 89 36.40 -18.75 -33.73
CA ASP A 89 36.12 -20.14 -34.09
C ASP A 89 34.65 -20.51 -33.83
N LEU A 90 34.10 -20.10 -32.68
CA LEU A 90 32.71 -20.35 -32.31
C LEU A 90 31.70 -19.57 -33.15
N LEU A 91 32.00 -18.31 -33.49
CA LEU A 91 31.16 -17.49 -34.37
C LEU A 91 31.10 -18.07 -35.79
N LEU A 92 32.22 -18.55 -36.31
CA LEU A 92 32.26 -19.23 -37.61
C LEU A 92 31.50 -20.56 -37.56
N GLY A 93 31.58 -21.30 -36.46
CA GLY A 93 30.81 -22.53 -36.25
C GLY A 93 29.30 -22.33 -36.16
N HIS A 94 28.83 -21.16 -35.73
CA HIS A 94 27.39 -20.84 -35.54
C HIS A 94 26.86 -19.76 -36.49
N ALA A 95 27.54 -19.51 -37.61
CA ALA A 95 27.27 -18.36 -38.48
C ALA A 95 25.81 -18.29 -38.98
N GLU A 96 25.18 -19.42 -39.32
CA GLU A 96 23.80 -19.46 -39.83
C GLU A 96 22.77 -19.02 -38.78
N ILE A 97 22.93 -19.49 -37.53
CA ILE A 97 22.03 -19.14 -36.42
C ILE A 97 22.22 -17.67 -36.01
N LEU A 98 23.46 -17.19 -36.07
CA LEU A 98 23.81 -15.81 -35.72
C LEU A 98 23.27 -14.80 -36.72
N LEU A 99 23.29 -15.14 -38.01
CA LEU A 99 22.70 -14.31 -39.05
C LEU A 99 21.19 -14.18 -38.87
N PHE A 100 20.51 -15.26 -38.49
CA PHE A 100 19.06 -15.22 -38.22
C PHE A 100 18.71 -14.41 -36.97
N THR A 101 19.54 -14.47 -35.92
CA THR A 101 19.25 -13.85 -34.61
C THR A 101 19.66 -12.39 -34.54
N THR A 102 20.81 -12.03 -35.10
CA THR A 102 21.34 -10.66 -35.03
C THR A 102 21.18 -9.89 -36.34
N GLY A 103 21.00 -10.57 -37.47
CA GLY A 103 20.97 -9.94 -38.79
C GLY A 103 22.35 -9.49 -39.32
N LEU A 104 23.43 -9.75 -38.56
CA LEU A 104 24.80 -9.39 -38.94
C LEU A 104 25.62 -10.61 -39.35
N THR A 105 26.63 -10.38 -40.19
CA THR A 105 27.61 -11.43 -40.56
C THR A 105 28.53 -11.74 -39.38
N ALA A 106 29.07 -12.97 -39.33
CA ALA A 106 29.98 -13.39 -38.26
C ALA A 106 31.24 -12.53 -38.18
N GLU A 107 31.72 -11.99 -39.31
CA GLU A 107 32.91 -11.12 -39.37
C GLU A 107 32.62 -9.73 -38.79
N GLU A 108 31.49 -9.13 -39.12
CA GLU A 108 31.07 -7.84 -38.55
C GLU A 108 30.84 -7.95 -37.04
N LEU A 109 30.21 -9.05 -36.61
CA LEU A 109 29.98 -9.32 -35.19
C LEU A 109 31.30 -9.52 -34.45
N LEU A 110 32.26 -10.24 -35.05
CA LEU A 110 33.59 -10.42 -34.48
C LEU A 110 34.32 -9.09 -34.33
N ASP A 111 34.24 -8.20 -35.32
CA ASP A 111 34.89 -6.89 -35.26
C ASP A 111 34.29 -6.04 -34.12
N ARG A 112 32.96 -6.05 -33.97
CA ARG A 112 32.30 -5.40 -32.82
C ARG A 112 32.66 -6.02 -31.48
N LEU A 113 32.80 -7.35 -31.38
CA LEU A 113 33.13 -8.06 -30.14
C LEU A 113 34.63 -8.15 -29.85
N ARG A 114 35.49 -7.60 -30.71
CA ARG A 114 36.95 -7.69 -30.60
C ARG A 114 37.48 -7.00 -29.35
N THR A 115 36.87 -5.87 -28.97
CA THR A 115 37.33 -5.07 -27.84
C THR A 115 36.75 -5.58 -26.52
N THR A 116 37.55 -5.55 -25.45
CA THR A 116 37.04 -5.88 -24.10
C THR A 116 35.92 -4.93 -23.67
N HIS A 117 35.96 -3.68 -24.15
CA HIS A 117 34.95 -2.68 -23.85
C HIS A 117 33.57 -3.05 -24.42
N SER A 118 33.47 -3.52 -25.67
CA SER A 118 32.18 -3.91 -26.24
C SER A 118 31.57 -5.14 -25.55
N ARG A 119 32.40 -6.07 -25.10
CA ARG A 119 31.95 -7.21 -24.28
C ARG A 119 31.43 -6.77 -22.93
N HIS A 120 32.08 -5.76 -22.32
CA HIS A 120 31.61 -5.14 -21.11
C HIS A 120 30.23 -4.50 -21.30
N VAL A 121 30.04 -3.77 -22.40
CA VAL A 121 28.76 -3.16 -22.76
C VAL A 121 27.65 -4.21 -22.89
N ILE A 122 27.91 -5.35 -23.54
CA ILE A 122 26.92 -6.45 -23.62
C ILE A 122 26.63 -7.03 -22.23
N ALA A 123 27.68 -7.24 -21.42
CA ALA A 123 27.53 -7.78 -20.08
C ALA A 123 26.69 -6.86 -19.17
N THR A 124 26.78 -5.53 -19.34
CA THR A 124 26.03 -4.56 -18.51
C THR A 124 24.66 -4.21 -19.08
N PHE A 125 24.59 -3.82 -20.36
CA PHE A 125 23.41 -3.23 -21.00
C PHE A 125 22.63 -4.20 -21.89
N GLY A 126 23.20 -5.37 -22.21
CA GLY A 126 22.59 -6.36 -23.11
C GLY A 126 23.06 -6.23 -24.56
N GLN A 127 22.68 -7.21 -25.38
CA GLN A 127 23.14 -7.31 -26.76
C GLN A 127 22.51 -6.24 -27.68
N ASP A 128 21.23 -5.95 -27.50
CA ASP A 128 20.47 -5.00 -28.33
C ASP A 128 21.11 -3.60 -28.27
N ALA A 129 21.61 -3.19 -27.11
CA ALA A 129 22.29 -1.91 -26.93
C ALA A 129 23.57 -1.79 -27.78
N LEU A 130 24.31 -2.88 -28.02
CA LEU A 130 25.52 -2.86 -28.86
C LEU A 130 25.19 -2.98 -30.35
N LEU A 131 24.15 -3.73 -30.70
CA LEU A 131 23.79 -4.01 -32.09
C LEU A 131 23.03 -2.84 -32.73
N ASP A 132 22.03 -2.32 -32.01
CA ASP A 132 21.06 -1.35 -32.54
C ASP A 132 21.47 0.11 -32.30
N CYS A 133 22.28 0.40 -31.28
CA CYS A 133 22.70 1.77 -31.01
C CYS A 133 23.86 2.22 -31.92
N THR A 134 23.57 3.04 -32.92
CA THR A 134 24.58 3.60 -33.84
C THR A 134 25.30 4.84 -33.30
N PHE A 135 24.72 5.54 -32.32
CA PHE A 135 25.26 6.78 -31.78
C PHE A 135 26.05 6.61 -30.47
N CYS A 136 25.97 5.43 -29.84
CA CYS A 136 26.55 5.18 -28.54
C CYS A 136 28.08 5.06 -28.61
N ARG A 137 28.80 5.88 -27.83
CA ARG A 137 30.27 5.80 -27.71
C ARG A 137 30.71 5.61 -26.27
N GLU A 138 30.05 6.28 -25.35
CA GLU A 138 30.35 6.21 -23.92
C GLU A 138 29.31 5.37 -23.18
N SER A 139 29.66 4.86 -21.99
CA SER A 139 28.74 4.07 -21.15
C SER A 139 27.43 4.81 -20.83
N GLY A 140 27.48 6.15 -20.75
CA GLY A 140 26.29 6.98 -20.54
C GLY A 140 25.29 6.92 -21.70
N ASP A 141 25.77 6.83 -22.93
CA ASP A 141 24.92 6.77 -24.13
C ASP A 141 24.14 5.45 -24.17
N TYR A 142 24.81 4.33 -23.88
CA TYR A 142 24.18 3.02 -23.79
C TYR A 142 23.13 2.97 -22.68
N MET A 143 23.39 3.63 -21.54
CA MET A 143 22.41 3.73 -20.47
C MET A 143 21.17 4.52 -20.91
N LEU A 144 21.35 5.65 -21.59
CA LEU A 144 20.25 6.46 -22.13
C LEU A 144 19.44 5.69 -23.19
N TYR A 145 20.08 4.83 -23.98
CA TYR A 145 19.42 3.97 -24.95
C TYR A 145 18.52 2.91 -24.27
N VAL A 146 18.98 2.28 -23.19
CA VAL A 146 18.24 1.21 -22.50
C VAL A 146 17.13 1.75 -21.59
N LEU A 147 17.28 2.97 -21.07
CA LEU A 147 16.39 3.56 -20.07
C LEU A 147 14.91 3.65 -20.51
N PRO A 148 14.55 4.02 -21.76
CA PRO A 148 13.18 3.95 -22.24
C PRO A 148 12.58 2.54 -22.21
N GLY A 149 13.39 1.52 -22.53
CA GLY A 149 12.98 0.11 -22.46
C GLY A 149 12.61 -0.27 -21.03
N ILE A 150 13.47 0.05 -20.07
CA ILE A 150 13.20 -0.13 -18.64
C ILE A 150 11.93 0.64 -18.22
N ALA A 151 11.88 1.93 -18.50
CA ALA A 151 10.78 2.82 -18.12
C ALA A 151 9.42 2.35 -18.68
N SER A 152 9.39 1.82 -19.91
CA SER A 152 8.17 1.32 -20.54
C SER A 152 7.55 0.15 -19.76
N THR A 153 8.39 -0.74 -19.20
CA THR A 153 7.90 -1.88 -18.39
C THR A 153 7.28 -1.41 -17.07
N TYR A 154 7.88 -0.41 -16.42
CA TYR A 154 7.31 0.22 -15.23
C TYR A 154 6.02 0.98 -15.56
N ALA A 155 5.99 1.73 -16.66
CA ALA A 155 4.81 2.47 -17.10
C ALA A 155 3.62 1.53 -17.32
N LEU A 156 3.82 0.40 -18.00
CA LEU A 156 2.78 -0.61 -18.22
C LEU A 156 2.22 -1.11 -16.88
N VAL A 157 3.10 -1.50 -15.94
CA VAL A 157 2.67 -2.00 -14.63
C VAL A 157 1.95 -0.92 -13.84
N VAL A 158 2.43 0.34 -13.85
CA VAL A 158 1.75 1.48 -13.22
C VAL A 158 0.35 1.70 -13.78
N VAL A 159 0.16 1.57 -15.11
CA VAL A 159 -1.16 1.68 -15.73
C VAL A 159 -2.08 0.55 -15.29
N VAL A 160 -1.61 -0.70 -15.34
CA VAL A 160 -2.39 -1.87 -14.87
C VAL A 160 -2.76 -1.72 -13.40
N MET A 161 -1.82 -1.28 -12.58
CA MET A 161 -2.02 -0.98 -11.16
C MET A 161 -3.05 0.12 -10.93
N GLY A 162 -2.98 1.20 -11.71
CA GLY A 162 -3.93 2.31 -11.66
C GLY A 162 -5.34 1.81 -11.95
N LEU A 163 -5.51 1.05 -13.04
CA LEU A 163 -6.80 0.46 -13.41
C LEU A 163 -7.32 -0.52 -12.36
N ALA A 164 -6.45 -1.37 -11.81
CA ALA A 164 -6.83 -2.34 -10.78
C ALA A 164 -7.29 -1.66 -9.47
N THR A 165 -6.63 -0.55 -9.11
CA THR A 165 -6.90 0.19 -7.87
C THR A 165 -8.02 1.23 -7.98
N MET A 166 -8.59 1.44 -9.18
CA MET A 166 -9.84 2.19 -9.34
C MET A 166 -11.05 1.49 -8.70
N THR A 167 -10.96 0.18 -8.46
CA THR A 167 -12.00 -0.54 -7.72
C THR A 167 -11.90 -0.24 -6.23
N TRP A 168 -13.05 0.06 -5.61
CA TRP A 168 -13.13 0.39 -4.19
C TRP A 168 -12.50 -0.68 -3.29
N ARG A 169 -12.58 -1.96 -3.69
CA ARG A 169 -11.98 -3.10 -2.95
C ARG A 169 -10.46 -3.06 -2.82
N LYS A 170 -9.76 -2.31 -3.68
CA LYS A 170 -8.28 -2.28 -3.77
C LYS A 170 -7.70 -0.87 -3.66
N GLN A 171 -8.53 0.13 -3.34
CA GLN A 171 -8.12 1.55 -3.34
C GLN A 171 -6.93 1.81 -2.40
N ASP A 172 -6.94 1.24 -1.19
CA ASP A 172 -5.87 1.46 -0.21
C ASP A 172 -4.50 0.90 -0.64
N LEU A 173 -4.51 -0.14 -1.49
CA LEU A 173 -3.30 -0.77 -1.99
C LEU A 173 -2.57 0.10 -3.02
N ARG A 174 -3.22 1.15 -3.54
CA ARG A 174 -2.64 2.08 -4.50
C ARG A 174 -1.38 2.73 -3.97
N ASN A 175 -1.44 3.29 -2.75
CA ASN A 175 -0.30 4.00 -2.16
C ASN A 175 0.87 3.06 -1.87
N TYR A 176 0.58 1.83 -1.41
CA TYR A 176 1.63 0.85 -1.14
C TYR A 176 2.30 0.35 -2.42
N ALA A 177 1.50 0.11 -3.46
CA ALA A 177 2.03 -0.36 -4.74
C ALA A 177 2.82 0.73 -5.48
N THR A 178 2.41 2.00 -5.41
CA THR A 178 3.18 3.10 -5.99
C THR A 178 4.51 3.29 -5.27
N ILE A 179 4.52 3.27 -3.93
CA ILE A 179 5.77 3.32 -3.15
C ILE A 179 6.70 2.16 -3.53
N PHE A 180 6.15 0.94 -3.65
CA PHE A 180 6.91 -0.23 -4.06
C PHE A 180 7.53 -0.06 -5.45
N LEU A 181 6.75 0.34 -6.45
CA LEU A 181 7.25 0.53 -7.82
C LEU A 181 8.31 1.63 -7.92
N VAL A 182 8.11 2.76 -7.25
CA VAL A 182 9.09 3.86 -7.22
C VAL A 182 10.38 3.40 -6.55
N SER A 183 10.29 2.74 -5.38
CA SER A 183 11.47 2.24 -4.68
C SER A 183 12.26 1.22 -5.50
N MET A 184 11.57 0.29 -6.17
CA MET A 184 12.20 -0.69 -7.05
C MET A 184 12.88 -0.03 -8.25
N GLY A 185 12.22 0.96 -8.88
CA GLY A 185 12.81 1.71 -9.99
C GLY A 185 14.07 2.49 -9.59
N VAL A 186 14.08 3.09 -8.39
CA VAL A 186 15.27 3.77 -7.85
C VAL A 186 16.41 2.77 -7.58
N VAL A 187 16.10 1.62 -6.99
CA VAL A 187 17.11 0.56 -6.71
C VAL A 187 17.70 0.01 -8.01
N GLU A 188 16.86 -0.23 -9.02
CA GLU A 188 17.32 -0.70 -10.33
C GLU A 188 18.21 0.35 -11.01
N LEU A 189 17.78 1.61 -11.06
CA LEU A 189 18.58 2.70 -11.65
C LEU A 189 19.91 2.88 -10.92
N TYR A 190 19.90 2.87 -9.59
CA TYR A 190 21.13 2.93 -8.78
C TYR A 190 22.05 1.75 -9.05
N SER A 191 21.49 0.55 -9.23
CA SER A 191 22.26 -0.64 -9.57
C SER A 191 22.92 -0.49 -10.94
N PHE A 192 22.21 -0.01 -11.97
CA PHE A 192 22.82 0.26 -13.29
C PHE A 192 23.95 1.29 -13.23
N MET A 193 23.81 2.32 -12.39
CA MET A 193 24.83 3.38 -12.23
C MET A 193 26.10 2.92 -11.53
N THR A 194 26.00 1.94 -10.62
CA THR A 194 27.11 1.51 -9.74
C THR A 194 27.69 0.14 -10.09
N TYR A 195 27.04 -0.60 -10.99
CA TYR A 195 27.41 -1.98 -11.27
C TYR A 195 28.70 -2.10 -12.08
N THR A 196 29.62 -2.90 -11.56
CA THR A 196 30.79 -3.38 -12.31
C THR A 196 30.54 -4.84 -12.72
N PRO A 197 30.57 -5.16 -14.03
CA PRO A 197 30.32 -6.52 -14.51
C PRO A 197 31.46 -7.46 -14.12
N VAL A 198 31.07 -8.60 -13.57
CA VAL A 198 31.95 -9.76 -13.40
C VAL A 198 32.00 -10.50 -14.74
N MET A 199 33.16 -10.46 -15.40
CA MET A 199 33.32 -11.02 -16.75
C MET A 199 33.36 -12.56 -16.80
N ASN A 200 33.52 -13.20 -15.65
CA ASN A 200 33.53 -14.66 -15.53
C ASN A 200 32.12 -15.30 -15.65
N ASP A 201 31.05 -14.49 -15.65
CA ASP A 201 29.69 -14.99 -15.83
C ASP A 201 29.31 -15.10 -17.31
N ARG A 202 28.39 -16.02 -17.64
CA ARG A 202 27.78 -16.14 -19.00
C ARG A 202 26.52 -15.29 -19.15
N ILE A 203 25.89 -14.94 -18.02
CA ILE A 203 24.60 -14.25 -17.97
C ILE A 203 24.86 -12.77 -17.71
N GLY A 204 24.41 -11.92 -18.64
CA GLY A 204 24.53 -10.47 -18.51
C GLY A 204 23.72 -9.91 -17.34
N PHE A 205 24.18 -8.80 -16.79
CA PHE A 205 23.48 -8.07 -15.73
C PHE A 205 22.09 -7.63 -16.15
N TYR A 206 21.95 -7.08 -17.37
CA TYR A 206 20.66 -6.67 -17.91
C TYR A 206 19.61 -7.79 -17.88
N GLN A 207 19.96 -9.00 -18.31
CA GLN A 207 19.06 -10.16 -18.26
C GLN A 207 18.67 -10.55 -16.83
N LYS A 208 19.65 -10.55 -15.91
CA LYS A 208 19.40 -10.82 -14.49
C LYS A 208 18.45 -9.78 -13.90
N ALA A 209 18.74 -8.50 -14.15
CA ALA A 209 17.92 -7.38 -13.70
C ALA A 209 16.49 -7.47 -14.24
N ASP A 210 16.32 -7.72 -15.55
CA ASP A 210 15.01 -7.93 -16.17
C ASP A 210 14.25 -9.11 -15.53
N LYS A 211 14.94 -10.23 -15.27
CA LYS A 211 14.35 -11.39 -14.60
C LYS A 211 13.82 -11.04 -13.21
N TYR A 212 14.65 -10.39 -12.38
CA TYR A 212 14.28 -10.00 -11.02
C TYR A 212 13.17 -8.95 -11.03
N ARG A 213 13.21 -7.98 -11.94
CA ARG A 213 12.17 -6.97 -12.13
C ARG A 213 10.83 -7.61 -12.45
N ARG A 214 10.77 -8.50 -13.44
CA ARG A 214 9.53 -9.19 -13.81
C ARG A 214 9.02 -10.09 -12.69
N LEU A 215 9.91 -10.77 -11.97
CA LEU A 215 9.54 -11.56 -10.79
C LEU A 215 8.96 -10.67 -9.67
N ALA A 216 9.54 -9.48 -9.45
CA ALA A 216 8.99 -8.50 -8.51
C ALA A 216 7.61 -8.00 -8.95
N PHE A 217 7.38 -7.80 -10.25
CA PHE A 217 6.05 -7.46 -10.77
C PHE A 217 5.05 -8.60 -10.58
N VAL A 218 5.43 -9.86 -10.82
CA VAL A 218 4.57 -11.03 -10.52
C VAL A 218 4.23 -11.08 -9.04
N ALA A 219 5.19 -10.86 -8.15
CA ALA A 219 4.97 -10.83 -6.71
C ALA A 219 4.03 -9.70 -6.29
N LEU A 220 4.19 -8.49 -6.85
CA LEU A 220 3.30 -7.35 -6.59
C LEU A 220 1.87 -7.64 -7.04
N VAL A 221 1.69 -8.13 -8.27
CA VAL A 221 0.37 -8.48 -8.82
C VAL A 221 -0.26 -9.62 -8.02
N GLY A 222 0.53 -10.63 -7.64
CA GLY A 222 0.09 -11.73 -6.76
C GLY A 222 -0.38 -11.23 -5.40
N ALA A 223 0.35 -10.30 -4.77
CA ALA A 223 -0.07 -9.69 -3.52
C ALA A 223 -1.44 -8.99 -3.67
N LEU A 224 -1.67 -8.26 -4.76
CA LEU A 224 -2.95 -7.59 -5.00
C LEU A 224 -4.10 -8.53 -5.32
N LEU A 225 -3.81 -9.74 -5.81
CA LEU A 225 -4.81 -10.79 -5.99
C LEU A 225 -5.21 -11.41 -4.65
N VAL A 226 -4.26 -11.57 -3.73
CA VAL A 226 -4.51 -12.17 -2.41
C VAL A 226 -5.14 -11.19 -1.43
N PHE A 227 -4.67 -9.93 -1.42
CA PHE A 227 -5.19 -8.91 -0.52
C PHE A 227 -6.43 -8.22 -1.12
N GLU A 228 -7.61 -8.71 -0.77
CA GLU A 228 -8.89 -8.04 -1.03
C GLU A 228 -9.50 -7.52 0.27
N ARG A 229 -9.76 -6.21 0.36
CA ARG A 229 -10.45 -5.59 1.52
C ARG A 229 -11.98 -5.59 1.40
N GLY A 230 -12.54 -6.44 0.55
CA GLY A 230 -13.95 -6.38 0.12
C GLY A 230 -15.01 -6.51 1.22
N ASN A 231 -14.63 -6.80 2.47
CA ASN A 231 -15.53 -6.95 3.61
C ASN A 231 -15.36 -5.85 4.68
N GLU A 232 -14.49 -4.86 4.48
CA GLU A 232 -14.42 -3.70 5.38
C GLU A 232 -15.66 -2.83 5.16
N ARG A 233 -16.29 -2.32 6.24
CA ARG A 233 -17.45 -1.43 6.14
C ARG A 233 -17.02 -0.13 5.46
N THR A 234 -17.83 0.38 4.54
CA THR A 234 -17.57 1.70 3.95
C THR A 234 -17.68 2.78 5.02
N ASP A 235 -16.91 3.87 4.92
CA ASP A 235 -17.03 5.02 5.83
C ASP A 235 -18.46 5.58 5.84
N ILE A 236 -19.16 5.49 4.71
CA ILE A 236 -20.56 5.91 4.56
C ILE A 236 -21.50 4.99 5.36
N GLU A 237 -21.32 3.67 5.28
CA GLU A 237 -22.08 2.72 6.09
C GLU A 237 -21.83 2.94 7.58
N VAL A 238 -20.57 3.15 7.98
CA VAL A 238 -20.22 3.47 9.37
C VAL A 238 -20.89 4.77 9.81
N LEU A 239 -20.85 5.81 8.98
CA LEU A 239 -21.48 7.09 9.28
C LEU A 239 -23.00 6.96 9.39
N SER A 240 -23.62 6.15 8.52
CA SER A 240 -25.06 5.89 8.57
C SER A 240 -25.48 5.11 9.81
N ASP A 241 -24.66 4.14 10.25
CA ASP A 241 -24.86 3.40 11.49
C ASP A 241 -24.76 4.35 12.70
N ILE A 242 -23.74 5.23 12.72
CA ILE A 242 -23.56 6.25 13.78
C ILE A 242 -24.74 7.21 13.80
N ALA A 243 -25.20 7.69 12.65
CA ALA A 243 -26.35 8.59 12.55
C ALA A 243 -27.63 7.92 13.08
N ARG A 244 -27.84 6.65 12.74
CA ARG A 244 -28.97 5.85 13.25
C ARG A 244 -28.88 5.64 14.76
N GLU A 245 -27.70 5.34 15.28
CA GLU A 245 -27.48 5.21 16.72
C GLU A 245 -27.74 6.55 17.44
N GLN A 246 -27.25 7.67 16.90
CA GLN A 246 -27.55 9.01 17.43
C GLN A 246 -29.05 9.32 17.43
N GLU A 247 -29.77 8.98 16.37
CA GLU A 247 -31.23 9.17 16.32
C GLU A 247 -31.94 8.39 17.43
N THR A 248 -31.54 7.13 17.67
CA THR A 248 -32.10 6.33 18.77
C THR A 248 -31.81 6.94 20.14
N LEU A 249 -30.63 7.51 20.35
CA LEU A 249 -30.26 8.19 21.59
C LEU A 249 -31.06 9.48 21.79
N ILE A 250 -31.25 10.28 20.74
CA ILE A 250 -32.08 11.48 20.78
C ILE A 250 -33.53 11.13 21.13
N ASN A 251 -34.09 10.09 20.51
CA ASN A 251 -35.45 9.65 20.80
C ASN A 251 -35.61 9.14 22.24
N ARG A 252 -34.63 8.39 22.76
CA ARG A 252 -34.60 7.97 24.17
C ARG A 252 -34.52 9.15 25.13
N SER A 253 -33.67 10.15 24.83
CA SER A 253 -33.56 11.37 25.62
C SER A 253 -34.87 12.17 25.65
N LYS A 254 -35.52 12.35 24.50
CA LYS A 254 -36.84 12.99 24.40
C LYS A 254 -37.90 12.24 25.20
N ALA A 255 -37.94 10.90 25.10
CA ALA A 255 -38.86 10.07 25.86
C ALA A 255 -38.64 10.21 27.38
N GLN A 256 -37.38 10.23 27.82
CA GLN A 256 -37.04 10.45 29.23
C GLN A 256 -37.47 11.84 29.73
N SER A 257 -37.31 12.88 28.89
CA SER A 257 -37.78 14.24 29.20
C SER A 257 -39.31 14.28 29.35
N LEU A 258 -40.04 13.68 28.40
CA LEU A 258 -41.51 13.58 28.47
C LEU A 258 -41.98 12.79 29.69
N GLN A 259 -41.30 11.68 30.02
CA GLN A 259 -41.59 10.89 31.21
C GLN A 259 -41.41 11.71 32.50
N ARG A 260 -40.32 12.49 32.60
CA ARG A 260 -40.11 13.40 33.73
C ARG A 260 -41.21 14.46 33.80
N ALA A 261 -41.55 15.07 32.67
CA ALA A 261 -42.61 16.06 32.61
C ALA A 261 -43.97 15.47 33.03
N SER A 262 -44.31 14.25 32.59
CA SER A 262 -45.56 13.58 32.98
C SER A 262 -45.60 13.23 34.47
N VAL A 263 -44.50 12.74 35.04
CA VAL A 263 -44.39 12.45 36.48
C VAL A 263 -44.55 13.72 37.31
N MET A 264 -43.95 14.83 36.87
CA MET A 264 -44.06 16.10 37.60
C MET A 264 -45.43 16.76 37.44
N ARG A 265 -46.22 16.43 36.40
CA ARG A 265 -47.54 17.03 36.18
C ARG A 265 -48.63 16.46 37.10
N ASP A 266 -48.56 15.18 37.44
CA ASP A 266 -49.50 14.50 38.36
C ASP A 266 -49.05 14.64 39.82
N SER A 267 -49.95 15.04 40.73
CA SER A 267 -49.63 15.27 42.13
C SER A 267 -49.29 13.99 42.90
N ASN A 268 -49.91 12.86 42.56
CA ASN A 268 -49.67 11.58 43.22
C ASN A 268 -48.34 10.97 42.74
N LEU A 269 -48.06 10.99 41.43
CA LEU A 269 -46.78 10.54 40.88
C LEU A 269 -45.61 11.39 41.37
N ARG A 270 -45.78 12.71 41.49
CA ARG A 270 -44.77 13.61 42.05
C ARG A 270 -44.44 13.26 43.50
N ARG A 271 -45.46 12.95 44.33
CA ARG A 271 -45.25 12.51 45.72
C ARG A 271 -44.49 11.19 45.77
N LEU A 272 -44.89 10.20 44.95
CA LEU A 272 -44.20 8.90 44.86
C LEU A 272 -42.74 9.05 44.39
N HIS A 273 -42.50 9.91 43.39
CA HIS A 273 -41.16 10.23 42.91
C HIS A 273 -40.30 10.85 44.03
N ALA A 274 -40.83 11.85 44.75
CA ALA A 274 -40.11 12.45 45.88
C ALA A 274 -39.81 11.44 46.99
N GLU A 275 -40.77 10.57 47.31
CA GLU A 275 -40.57 9.52 48.31
C GLU A 275 -39.54 8.47 47.87
N TYR A 276 -39.58 8.05 46.61
CA TYR A 276 -38.59 7.14 46.04
C TYR A 276 -37.17 7.72 46.14
N TYR A 277 -36.97 8.96 45.69
CA TYR A 277 -35.65 9.60 45.76
C TYR A 277 -35.20 9.84 47.19
N LYS A 278 -36.11 10.15 48.12
CA LYS A 278 -35.79 10.23 49.55
C LYS A 278 -35.33 8.88 50.12
N ARG A 279 -35.98 7.77 49.75
CA ARG A 279 -35.55 6.42 50.15
C ARG A 279 -34.20 6.06 49.55
N LEU A 280 -33.99 6.43 48.29
CA LEU A 280 -32.72 6.21 47.59
C LEU A 280 -31.58 7.00 48.25
N GLU A 281 -31.81 8.27 48.61
CA GLU A 281 -30.83 9.12 49.31
C GLU A 281 -30.47 8.55 50.68
N ILE A 282 -31.43 8.04 51.44
CA ILE A 282 -31.17 7.37 52.73
C ILE A 282 -30.34 6.11 52.51
N ALA A 283 -30.71 5.27 51.53
CA ALA A 283 -29.98 4.03 51.23
C ALA A 283 -28.55 4.32 50.74
N ASP A 284 -28.38 5.30 49.85
CA ASP A 284 -27.07 5.75 49.35
C ASP A 284 -26.25 6.39 50.48
N GLY A 285 -26.90 7.11 51.41
CA GLY A 285 -26.27 7.61 52.63
C GLY A 285 -25.71 6.50 53.53
N VAL A 286 -26.44 5.38 53.67
CA VAL A 286 -25.97 4.21 54.42
C VAL A 286 -24.80 3.54 53.71
N VAL A 287 -24.94 3.25 52.40
CA VAL A 287 -23.87 2.61 51.61
C VAL A 287 -22.63 3.48 51.52
N SER A 288 -22.79 4.80 51.40
CA SER A 288 -21.66 5.74 51.36
C SER A 288 -20.99 5.94 52.72
N ALA A 289 -21.68 5.65 53.82
CA ALA A 289 -21.08 5.63 55.17
C ALA A 289 -20.25 4.36 55.42
N ASP A 290 -20.49 3.28 54.67
CA ASP A 290 -19.71 2.04 54.78
C ASP A 290 -18.24 2.25 54.38
N THR A 291 -17.34 1.89 55.29
CA THR A 291 -15.90 2.08 55.11
C THR A 291 -15.33 1.28 53.93
N GLU A 292 -15.85 0.07 53.69
CA GLU A 292 -15.46 -0.76 52.54
C GLU A 292 -15.84 -0.10 51.20
N PHE A 293 -17.04 0.48 51.11
CA PHE A 293 -17.47 1.19 49.92
C PHE A 293 -16.64 2.45 49.66
N GLN A 294 -16.30 3.21 50.70
CA GLN A 294 -15.42 4.38 50.58
C GLN A 294 -14.03 4.00 50.07
N GLN A 295 -13.45 2.91 50.56
CA GLN A 295 -12.15 2.41 50.11
C GLN A 295 -12.20 1.93 48.65
N ALA A 296 -13.23 1.16 48.28
CA ALA A 296 -13.42 0.69 46.91
C ALA A 296 -13.65 1.87 45.93
N ARG A 297 -14.44 2.86 46.34
CA ARG A 297 -14.67 4.09 45.55
C ARG A 297 -13.40 4.91 45.42
N ALA A 298 -12.62 5.10 46.49
CA ALA A 298 -11.34 5.82 46.43
C ALA A 298 -10.34 5.09 45.53
N GLN A 299 -10.30 3.76 45.58
CA GLN A 299 -9.46 2.96 44.69
C GLN A 299 -9.90 3.08 43.22
N ALA A 300 -11.20 3.03 42.95
CA ALA A 300 -11.73 3.23 41.60
C ALA A 300 -11.46 4.65 41.07
N MET A 301 -11.66 5.67 41.91
CA MET A 301 -11.38 7.07 41.57
C MET A 301 -9.88 7.33 41.42
N SER A 302 -8.99 6.61 42.12
CA SER A 302 -7.55 6.74 41.91
C SER A 302 -7.08 6.18 40.55
N ARG A 303 -7.84 5.24 39.98
CA ARG A 303 -7.58 4.68 38.64
C ARG A 303 -8.15 5.55 37.51
N LEU A 304 -9.14 6.38 37.82
CA LEU A 304 -9.81 7.27 36.88
C LEU A 304 -9.30 8.69 37.13
N ASP A 305 -8.59 9.25 36.16
CA ASP A 305 -8.14 10.64 36.23
C ASP A 305 -9.34 11.57 35.97
N VAL A 306 -10.18 11.77 37.00
CA VAL A 306 -11.47 12.48 36.91
C VAL A 306 -11.26 13.92 36.45
N GLU A 307 -10.18 14.54 36.88
CA GLU A 307 -9.83 15.91 36.50
C GLU A 307 -9.53 16.01 35.00
N ARG A 308 -8.79 15.05 34.46
CA ARG A 308 -8.56 14.93 33.02
C ARG A 308 -9.87 14.68 32.27
N LEU A 309 -10.72 13.77 32.75
CA LEU A 309 -12.03 13.50 32.13
C LEU A 309 -12.94 14.72 32.11
N MET A 310 -12.99 15.50 33.20
CA MET A 310 -13.78 16.74 33.24
C MET A 310 -13.21 17.80 32.30
N LYS A 311 -11.88 17.90 32.21
CA LYS A 311 -11.20 18.81 31.28
C LYS A 311 -11.46 18.42 29.82
N ASP A 312 -11.33 17.14 29.49
CA ASP A 312 -11.58 16.60 28.14
C ASP A 312 -13.07 16.79 27.76
N ALA A 313 -14.00 16.53 28.68
CA ALA A 313 -15.43 16.77 28.47
C ALA A 313 -15.74 18.26 28.29
N GLY A 314 -15.10 19.15 29.07
CA GLY A 314 -15.25 20.59 28.94
C GLY A 314 -14.73 21.13 27.61
N GLN A 315 -13.57 20.63 27.16
CA GLN A 315 -13.02 20.95 25.84
C GLN A 315 -13.94 20.47 24.73
N LEU A 316 -14.40 19.22 24.80
CA LEU A 316 -15.28 18.66 23.78
C LEU A 316 -16.64 19.40 23.70
N ALA A 317 -17.19 19.82 24.85
CA ALA A 317 -18.38 20.65 24.88
C ALA A 317 -18.12 22.05 24.28
N GLY A 318 -16.98 22.68 24.59
CA GLY A 318 -16.56 23.94 24.00
C GLY A 318 -16.41 23.86 22.48
N ASP A 319 -15.73 22.83 21.99
CA ASP A 319 -15.50 22.59 20.56
C ASP A 319 -16.82 22.37 19.80
N LEU A 320 -17.77 21.64 20.39
CA LEU A 320 -19.10 21.44 19.80
C LEU A 320 -19.91 22.74 19.72
N VAL A 321 -19.84 23.59 20.76
CA VAL A 321 -20.51 24.89 20.75
C VAL A 321 -19.89 25.81 19.70
N ASP A 322 -18.56 25.88 19.63
CA ASP A 322 -17.85 26.69 18.65
C ASP A 322 -18.10 26.23 17.22
N GLN A 323 -18.11 24.91 16.97
CA GLN A 323 -18.50 24.36 15.67
C GLN A 323 -19.97 24.69 15.35
N GLY A 324 -20.87 24.62 16.32
CA GLY A 324 -22.26 25.02 16.15
C GLY A 324 -22.37 26.47 15.72
N ILE A 325 -21.72 27.39 16.44
CA ILE A 325 -21.71 28.84 16.14
C ILE A 325 -21.17 29.11 14.73
N LYS A 326 -20.04 28.50 14.36
CA LYS A 326 -19.44 28.66 13.02
C LYS A 326 -20.37 28.16 11.91
N THR A 327 -21.08 27.06 12.16
CA THR A 327 -22.03 26.50 11.18
C THR A 327 -23.23 27.42 11.01
N PHE A 328 -23.74 27.99 12.11
CA PHE A 328 -24.82 28.98 12.06
C PHE A 328 -24.39 30.27 11.36
N GLN A 329 -23.20 30.80 11.66
CA GLN A 329 -22.68 32.02 11.02
C GLN A 329 -22.53 31.86 9.50
N ARG A 330 -21.96 30.74 9.02
CA ARG A 330 -21.88 30.47 7.57
C ARG A 330 -23.24 30.43 6.89
N GLY A 331 -24.25 29.86 7.54
CA GLY A 331 -25.61 29.82 7.00
C GLY A 331 -26.26 31.20 6.88
N PHE A 332 -25.88 32.16 7.73
CA PHE A 332 -26.34 33.55 7.64
C PHE A 332 -25.57 34.37 6.60
N ASP A 333 -24.25 34.17 6.49
CA ASP A 333 -23.42 34.86 5.50
C ASP A 333 -23.81 34.45 4.06
N ASP A 334 -24.13 33.17 3.82
CA ASP A 334 -24.59 32.68 2.50
C ASP A 334 -25.99 33.18 2.10
N GLN A 335 -26.82 33.64 3.05
CA GLN A 335 -28.14 34.23 2.76
C GLN A 335 -28.10 35.76 2.54
N GLY A 336 -26.97 36.41 2.86
CA GLY A 336 -26.80 37.86 2.79
C GLY A 336 -26.28 38.40 1.45
N GLN A 337 -25.94 37.52 0.49
CA GLN A 337 -25.39 37.91 -0.80
C GLN A 337 -26.46 37.70 -1.89
N PRO A 338 -27.36 38.68 -2.14
CA PRO A 338 -28.22 38.62 -3.31
C PRO A 338 -27.34 38.64 -4.55
N ASP A 339 -27.53 37.65 -5.42
CA ASP A 339 -26.90 37.55 -6.73
C ASP A 339 -27.12 38.85 -7.54
N ALA A 340 -26.19 39.79 -7.40
CA ALA A 340 -26.06 40.93 -8.28
C ALA A 340 -25.28 40.49 -9.53
N ALA A 341 -25.96 39.73 -10.39
CA ALA A 341 -25.50 39.44 -11.74
C ALA A 341 -26.69 39.57 -12.70
N LEU A 342 -26.91 40.81 -13.15
CA LEU A 342 -27.59 41.18 -14.39
C LEU A 342 -26.52 41.67 -15.36
#